data_AF-A0A957I336-F1
#
_entry.id   AF-A0A957I336-F1
#
_cell.length_a   1.000
_cell.length_b   1.000
_cell.length_c   1.000
_cell.angle_alpha   90.00
_cell.angle_beta   90.00
_cell.angle_gamma   90.00
#
_symmetry.space_group_name_H-M   'P 1'
#
loop_
_entity.id
_entity.type
_entity.pdbx_description
1 polymer ?
#
loop_
_entity_poly.entity_id
_entity_poly.type
_entity_poly.pdbx_seq_one_letter_code
_entity_poly.pdbx_strand_id
1 'polypeptide(L)'
;TPTPNPGGNDIIYVSSTTNGSAGGVSFADEDILSYDTGSGTWAMVFDGSDVGMTVDADAFAFLPDGSLLISPNVAATIAGISTDDSDILLFTPTSLGSNTAGSFSMYFDGSDVDLTTSGEDVDAVYVQANGSLIVSTSGSFSVSGASGRDEDLLLFTPTGLGANTSGTWSLYFDGSDVGLTDSSEDVYGVWVDANGDIYLTTAGAFAVTGVSGDGADIFVCAPGSLGSNTSCVFGPGLYWDGSANGYSGEIIDAMTIR
;
A
#
# COMPACT_ATOMS: atom_id res chain seq x y z
N THR A 1 0.87 -20.40 12.68
CA THR A 1 -0.59 -20.62 12.67
C THR A 1 -1.02 -20.77 11.23
N PRO A 2 -2.14 -21.44 10.87
CA PRO A 2 -2.64 -21.40 9.50
C PRO A 2 -2.85 -19.95 9.05
N THR A 3 -2.52 -19.62 7.80
CA THR A 3 -2.89 -18.34 7.20
C THR A 3 -4.43 -18.25 7.23
N PRO A 4 -5.03 -17.15 7.72
CA PRO A 4 -6.46 -16.98 7.63
C PRO A 4 -6.87 -16.97 6.15
N ASN A 5 -8.04 -17.54 5.83
CA ASN A 5 -8.66 -17.30 4.54
C ASN A 5 -9.47 -16.00 4.62
N PRO A 6 -9.66 -15.28 3.51
CA PRO A 6 -10.61 -14.18 3.44
C PRO A 6 -11.97 -14.66 3.92
N GLY A 7 -12.56 -13.91 4.85
CA GLY A 7 -13.93 -14.12 5.29
C GLY A 7 -14.87 -13.93 4.10
N GLY A 8 -15.97 -14.70 4.03
CA GLY A 8 -16.89 -14.63 2.88
C GLY A 8 -17.67 -13.32 2.72
N ASN A 9 -17.31 -12.26 3.45
CA ASN A 9 -17.82 -10.90 3.28
C ASN A 9 -16.68 -9.86 3.23
N ASP A 10 -15.42 -10.31 3.19
CA ASP A 10 -14.27 -9.40 3.12
C ASP A 10 -14.27 -8.74 1.74
N ILE A 11 -14.00 -7.43 1.72
CA ILE A 11 -13.74 -6.68 0.50
C ILE A 11 -12.24 -6.36 0.46
N ILE A 12 -11.59 -6.83 -0.60
CA ILE A 12 -10.18 -6.54 -0.86
C ILE A 12 -10.14 -5.39 -1.87
N TYR A 13 -9.53 -4.27 -1.50
CA TYR A 13 -9.28 -3.14 -2.38
C TYR A 13 -7.84 -3.22 -2.88
N VAL A 14 -7.61 -2.98 -4.16
CA VAL A 14 -6.27 -3.04 -4.80
C VAL A 14 -6.13 -1.97 -5.88
N SER A 15 -4.90 -1.53 -6.13
CA SER A 15 -4.44 -0.84 -7.34
C SER A 15 -3.50 -1.76 -8.14
N SER A 16 -2.95 -1.29 -9.27
CA SER A 16 -2.01 -2.06 -10.08
C SER A 16 -0.95 -1.18 -10.73
N THR A 17 0.27 -1.69 -10.78
CA THR A 17 1.42 -1.05 -11.47
C THR A 17 1.20 -0.83 -12.98
N THR A 18 0.14 -1.41 -13.54
CA THR A 18 -0.17 -1.34 -14.96
C THR A 18 -1.67 -1.29 -15.23
N ASN A 19 -2.05 -0.69 -16.35
CA ASN A 19 -3.39 -0.80 -16.90
C ASN A 19 -3.78 -2.25 -17.19
N GLY A 20 -5.00 -2.63 -16.84
CA GLY A 20 -5.43 -4.03 -16.94
C GLY A 20 -6.93 -4.25 -17.04
N SER A 21 -7.32 -5.49 -16.75
CA SER A 21 -8.73 -5.83 -16.52
C SER A 21 -8.90 -6.97 -15.55
N ALA A 22 -9.82 -6.78 -14.60
CA ALA A 22 -10.16 -7.76 -13.58
C ALA A 22 -11.67 -8.01 -13.56
N GLY A 23 -12.09 -9.28 -13.70
CA GLY A 23 -13.52 -9.63 -13.70
C GLY A 23 -14.37 -8.92 -14.77
N GLY A 24 -13.76 -8.41 -15.84
CA GLY A 24 -14.42 -7.63 -16.88
C GLY A 24 -14.53 -6.12 -16.60
N VAL A 25 -13.99 -5.65 -15.48
CA VAL A 25 -13.75 -4.23 -15.20
C VAL A 25 -12.40 -3.87 -15.83
N SER A 26 -12.36 -2.89 -16.72
CA SER A 26 -11.10 -2.30 -17.21
C SER A 26 -10.68 -1.17 -16.28
N PHE A 27 -9.38 -1.02 -16.08
CA PHE A 27 -8.80 -0.02 -15.19
C PHE A 27 -7.48 0.50 -15.75
N ALA A 28 -7.11 1.70 -15.35
CA ALA A 28 -5.78 2.25 -15.48
C ALA A 28 -4.99 2.07 -14.17
N ASP A 29 -3.68 2.26 -14.24
CA ASP A 29 -2.75 2.16 -13.11
C ASP A 29 -3.13 3.16 -11.98
N GLU A 30 -3.68 4.31 -12.32
CA GLU A 30 -4.19 5.29 -11.34
C GLU A 30 -5.50 4.92 -10.61
N ASP A 31 -6.09 3.76 -10.90
CA ASP A 31 -7.41 3.36 -10.39
C ASP A 31 -7.34 2.42 -9.18
N ILE A 32 -8.37 2.48 -8.33
CA ILE A 32 -8.55 1.52 -7.23
C ILE A 32 -9.80 0.68 -7.49
N LEU A 33 -9.63 -0.63 -7.40
CA LEU A 33 -10.68 -1.63 -7.53
C LEU A 33 -11.08 -2.22 -6.19
N SER A 34 -12.24 -2.87 -6.15
CA SER A 34 -12.61 -3.81 -5.09
C SER A 34 -12.92 -5.19 -5.64
N TYR A 35 -12.58 -6.20 -4.85
CA TYR A 35 -12.98 -7.59 -5.01
C TYR A 35 -13.82 -8.02 -3.80
N ASP A 36 -15.08 -8.36 -4.05
CA ASP A 36 -15.95 -8.98 -3.05
C ASP A 36 -15.68 -10.49 -3.01
N THR A 37 -15.10 -10.95 -1.91
CA THR A 37 -14.69 -12.35 -1.74
C THR A 37 -15.88 -13.32 -1.58
N GLY A 38 -17.05 -12.81 -1.19
CA GLY A 38 -18.28 -13.60 -1.04
C GLY A 38 -18.98 -13.88 -2.36
N SER A 39 -18.99 -12.88 -3.25
CA SER A 39 -19.62 -12.99 -4.57
C SER A 39 -18.65 -13.26 -5.73
N GLY A 40 -17.35 -13.05 -5.51
CA GLY A 40 -16.31 -13.17 -6.53
C GLY A 40 -16.38 -12.09 -7.59
N THR A 41 -16.84 -10.88 -7.23
CA THR A 41 -17.08 -9.79 -8.19
C THR A 41 -16.13 -8.64 -8.01
N TRP A 42 -15.66 -8.11 -9.14
CA TRP A 42 -14.84 -6.92 -9.24
C TRP A 42 -15.70 -5.67 -9.46
N ALA A 43 -15.29 -4.54 -8.89
CA ALA A 43 -15.89 -3.23 -9.15
C ALA A 43 -14.85 -2.11 -9.11
N MET A 44 -15.06 -1.07 -9.91
CA MET A 44 -14.31 0.19 -9.80
C MET A 44 -14.72 0.93 -8.52
N VAL A 45 -13.74 1.40 -7.74
CA VAL A 45 -13.97 2.16 -6.49
C VAL A 45 -13.48 3.59 -6.62
N PHE A 46 -12.36 3.80 -7.30
CA PHE A 46 -11.82 5.12 -7.59
C PHE A 46 -11.25 5.08 -9.00
N ASP A 47 -11.88 5.81 -9.91
CA ASP A 47 -11.32 6.17 -11.20
C ASP A 47 -10.44 7.43 -11.04
N GLY A 48 -9.12 7.30 -11.17
CA GLY A 48 -8.15 8.39 -10.95
C GLY A 48 -8.17 9.42 -12.07
N SER A 49 -8.48 8.97 -13.29
CA SER A 49 -8.51 9.84 -14.48
C SER A 49 -9.63 10.89 -14.41
N ASP A 50 -10.75 10.56 -13.75
CA ASP A 50 -11.88 11.46 -13.51
C ASP A 50 -11.52 12.68 -12.62
N VAL A 51 -10.47 12.55 -11.81
CA VAL A 51 -10.04 13.59 -10.84
C VAL A 51 -8.68 14.18 -11.14
N GLY A 52 -8.18 13.94 -12.35
CA GLY A 52 -6.98 14.60 -12.89
C GLY A 52 -5.67 13.96 -12.44
N MET A 53 -5.69 12.70 -12.02
CA MET A 53 -4.48 11.87 -12.00
C MET A 53 -4.12 11.45 -13.42
N THR A 54 -2.81 11.40 -13.69
CA THR A 54 -2.23 11.01 -14.99
C THR A 54 -0.91 10.23 -14.79
N VAL A 55 -0.71 9.76 -13.57
CA VAL A 55 0.46 9.07 -13.04
C VAL A 55 -0.07 8.06 -12.03
N ASP A 56 0.63 6.93 -11.95
CA ASP A 56 0.23 5.76 -11.17
C ASP A 56 -0.04 6.11 -9.69
N ALA A 57 -0.95 5.35 -9.10
CA ALA A 57 -1.28 5.40 -7.67
C ALA A 57 -0.52 4.29 -6.93
N ASP A 58 0.78 4.46 -6.73
CA ASP A 58 1.66 3.46 -6.11
C ASP A 58 1.41 3.25 -4.60
N ALA A 59 0.56 4.04 -3.95
CA ALA A 59 0.10 3.73 -2.61
C ALA A 59 -1.29 4.31 -2.33
N PHE A 60 -2.16 3.57 -1.63
CA PHE A 60 -3.37 4.16 -1.04
C PHE A 60 -3.75 3.59 0.33
N ALA A 61 -4.49 4.38 1.10
CA ALA A 61 -5.17 3.91 2.30
C ALA A 61 -6.51 4.63 2.47
N PHE A 62 -7.53 3.91 2.95
CA PHE A 62 -8.76 4.57 3.36
C PHE A 62 -8.69 5.10 4.79
N LEU A 63 -9.20 6.32 4.98
CA LEU A 63 -9.50 6.87 6.30
C LEU A 63 -10.89 6.43 6.80
N PRO A 64 -11.15 6.52 8.13
CA PRO A 64 -12.43 6.12 8.71
C PRO A 64 -13.66 6.88 8.20
N ASP A 65 -13.47 8.10 7.70
CA ASP A 65 -14.54 8.92 7.12
C ASP A 65 -14.82 8.62 5.63
N GLY A 66 -14.08 7.68 5.04
CA GLY A 66 -14.21 7.27 3.65
C GLY A 66 -13.37 8.08 2.66
N SER A 67 -12.58 9.05 3.13
CA SER A 67 -11.54 9.67 2.31
C SER A 67 -10.37 8.72 2.04
N LEU A 68 -9.58 9.04 1.03
CA LEU A 68 -8.45 8.24 0.58
C LEU A 68 -7.16 9.03 0.77
N LEU A 69 -6.14 8.38 1.30
CA LEU A 69 -4.75 8.77 1.12
C LEU A 69 -4.25 8.12 -0.17
N ILE A 70 -3.53 8.87 -1.00
CA ILE A 70 -2.97 8.40 -2.27
C ILE A 70 -1.57 8.99 -2.44
N SER A 71 -0.58 8.16 -2.73
CA SER A 71 0.77 8.58 -3.13
C SER A 71 0.97 8.32 -4.64
N PRO A 72 1.59 9.25 -5.38
CA PRO A 72 1.91 9.05 -6.79
C PRO A 72 3.32 8.47 -6.99
N ASN A 73 3.51 7.65 -8.02
CA ASN A 73 4.82 7.04 -8.32
C ASN A 73 5.92 7.97 -8.83
N VAL A 74 5.55 9.21 -9.12
CA VAL A 74 6.44 10.20 -9.69
C VAL A 74 5.96 11.59 -9.33
N ALA A 75 6.92 12.51 -9.17
CA ALA A 75 6.61 13.91 -9.03
C ALA A 75 5.67 14.41 -10.13
N ALA A 76 4.53 14.98 -9.72
CA ALA A 76 3.44 15.32 -10.61
C ALA A 76 2.71 16.60 -10.19
N THR A 77 1.70 16.99 -10.95
CA THR A 77 0.75 18.02 -10.55
C THR A 77 -0.67 17.47 -10.69
N ILE A 78 -1.24 17.04 -9.58
CA ILE A 78 -2.56 16.39 -9.52
C ILE A 78 -3.59 17.42 -9.07
N ALA A 79 -4.60 17.66 -9.90
CA ALA A 79 -5.65 18.66 -9.64
C ALA A 79 -5.13 20.06 -9.23
N GLY A 80 -3.95 20.46 -9.71
CA GLY A 80 -3.31 21.74 -9.41
C GLY A 80 -2.43 21.76 -8.15
N ILE A 81 -2.21 20.61 -7.52
CA ILE A 81 -1.28 20.44 -6.39
C ILE A 81 -0.01 19.81 -6.92
N SER A 82 1.12 20.50 -6.76
CA SER A 82 2.44 19.92 -7.01
C SER A 82 2.79 18.97 -5.87
N THR A 83 3.27 17.78 -6.23
CA THR A 83 3.57 16.66 -5.32
C THR A 83 4.86 16.02 -5.81
N ASP A 84 5.69 15.55 -4.90
CA ASP A 84 6.77 14.60 -5.17
C ASP A 84 6.24 13.16 -5.04
N ASP A 85 7.07 12.19 -5.39
CA ASP A 85 6.81 10.75 -5.23
C ASP A 85 6.82 10.32 -3.74
N SER A 86 7.59 11.01 -2.90
CA SER A 86 7.56 10.83 -1.44
C SER A 86 6.36 11.44 -0.70
N ASP A 87 5.43 12.09 -1.40
CA ASP A 87 4.30 12.80 -0.80
C ASP A 87 3.01 11.94 -0.79
N ILE A 88 2.09 12.26 0.12
CA ILE A 88 0.77 11.63 0.18
C ILE A 88 -0.32 12.71 0.14
N LEU A 89 -1.25 12.57 -0.80
CA LEU A 89 -2.41 13.43 -0.94
C LEU A 89 -3.62 12.83 -0.22
N LEU A 90 -4.43 13.70 0.39
CA LEU A 90 -5.78 13.38 0.86
C LEU A 90 -6.79 13.70 -0.25
N PHE A 91 -7.44 12.67 -0.77
CA PHE A 91 -8.61 12.79 -1.63
C PHE A 91 -9.90 12.73 -0.79
N THR A 92 -10.66 13.82 -0.81
CA THR A 92 -11.99 13.90 -0.20
C THR A 92 -13.07 13.65 -1.27
N PRO A 93 -13.70 12.46 -1.30
CA PRO A 93 -14.69 12.14 -2.31
C PRO A 93 -16.01 12.87 -2.07
N THR A 94 -16.61 13.33 -3.16
CA THR A 94 -18.05 13.63 -3.27
C THR A 94 -18.80 12.51 -4.00
N SER A 95 -18.10 11.71 -4.80
CA SER A 95 -18.55 10.49 -5.47
C SER A 95 -17.36 9.55 -5.68
N LEU A 96 -17.60 8.24 -5.57
CA LEU A 96 -16.66 7.15 -5.84
C LEU A 96 -17.26 6.22 -6.92
N GLY A 97 -16.45 5.32 -7.46
CA GLY A 97 -16.78 4.39 -8.55
C GLY A 97 -16.33 4.95 -9.91
N SER A 98 -16.91 4.44 -11.01
CA SER A 98 -16.56 4.85 -12.38
C SER A 98 -16.96 6.29 -12.77
N ASN A 99 -17.41 7.09 -11.81
CA ASN A 99 -17.65 8.53 -11.97
C ASN A 99 -17.15 9.18 -10.68
N THR A 100 -15.83 9.17 -10.51
CA THR A 100 -15.19 9.71 -9.31
C THR A 100 -15.28 11.23 -9.34
N ALA A 101 -15.58 11.84 -8.20
CA ALA A 101 -15.52 13.30 -8.08
C ALA A 101 -15.13 13.67 -6.67
N GLY A 102 -14.27 14.66 -6.52
CA GLY A 102 -13.82 15.13 -5.21
C GLY A 102 -12.76 16.21 -5.33
N SER A 103 -11.99 16.37 -4.26
CA SER A 103 -10.88 17.32 -4.23
C SER A 103 -9.69 16.73 -3.49
N PHE A 104 -8.50 17.03 -4.00
CA PHE A 104 -7.23 16.72 -3.35
C PHE A 104 -6.78 17.84 -2.41
N SER A 105 -5.97 17.46 -1.42
CA SER A 105 -5.17 18.36 -0.58
C SER A 105 -3.91 17.61 -0.13
N MET A 106 -2.82 18.34 0.16
CA MET A 106 -1.61 17.71 0.73
C MET A 106 -1.91 17.13 2.12
N TYR A 107 -1.59 15.87 2.36
CA TYR A 107 -1.75 15.21 3.66
C TYR A 107 -0.42 14.99 4.37
N PHE A 108 0.61 14.61 3.63
CA PHE A 108 1.94 14.36 4.14
C PHE A 108 2.95 14.79 3.08
N ASP A 109 3.88 15.66 3.49
CA ASP A 109 4.98 16.14 2.65
C ASP A 109 6.24 15.41 3.09
N GLY A 110 6.75 14.50 2.27
CA GLY A 110 7.86 13.61 2.62
C GLY A 110 9.16 14.36 2.80
N SER A 111 9.34 15.42 2.01
CA SER A 111 10.56 16.24 2.00
C SER A 111 10.77 17.02 3.31
N ASP A 112 9.69 17.36 4.01
CA ASP A 112 9.73 17.99 5.33
C ASP A 112 10.22 17.05 6.45
N VAL A 113 10.25 15.73 6.18
CA VAL A 113 10.62 14.68 7.16
C VAL A 113 11.66 13.72 6.60
N ASP A 114 12.60 14.27 5.84
CA ASP A 114 13.84 13.64 5.37
C ASP A 114 13.71 12.59 4.24
N LEU A 115 12.53 12.38 3.64
CA LEU A 115 12.40 11.62 2.38
C LEU A 115 12.80 12.55 1.22
N THR A 116 14.03 12.44 0.72
CA THR A 116 14.64 13.46 -0.17
C THR A 116 15.43 12.89 -1.34
N THR A 117 15.45 11.57 -1.48
CA THR A 117 16.14 10.85 -2.55
C THR A 117 15.16 10.07 -3.41
N SER A 118 15.58 9.71 -4.63
CA SER A 118 14.70 9.03 -5.60
C SER A 118 14.32 7.60 -5.24
N GLY A 119 14.85 7.04 -4.15
CA GLY A 119 14.45 5.72 -3.64
C GLY A 119 13.63 5.83 -2.35
N GLU A 120 13.22 7.05 -1.98
CA GLU A 120 12.37 7.35 -0.82
C GLU A 120 10.95 7.76 -1.25
N ASP A 121 10.57 7.36 -2.47
CA ASP A 121 9.21 7.36 -3.01
C ASP A 121 8.33 6.41 -2.20
N VAL A 122 7.12 6.82 -1.84
CA VAL A 122 6.22 6.06 -0.96
C VAL A 122 5.33 5.14 -1.80
N ASP A 123 5.59 3.84 -1.72
CA ASP A 123 4.93 2.78 -2.50
C ASP A 123 4.11 1.81 -1.64
N ALA A 124 3.92 2.13 -0.36
CA ALA A 124 2.93 1.50 0.49
C ALA A 124 2.52 2.42 1.63
N VAL A 125 1.24 2.45 2.00
CA VAL A 125 0.77 3.21 3.16
C VAL A 125 -0.34 2.48 3.92
N TYR A 126 -0.24 2.47 5.24
CA TYR A 126 -1.32 2.11 6.14
C TYR A 126 -1.45 3.14 7.28
N VAL A 127 -2.68 3.50 7.62
CA VAL A 127 -2.97 4.46 8.70
C VAL A 127 -3.45 3.72 9.94
N GLN A 128 -2.66 3.79 11.01
CA GLN A 128 -3.07 3.26 12.30
C GLN A 128 -4.20 4.09 12.92
N ALA A 129 -4.99 3.48 13.80
CA ALA A 129 -6.10 4.14 14.48
C ALA A 129 -5.68 5.38 15.32
N ASN A 130 -4.41 5.48 15.72
CA ASN A 130 -3.84 6.64 16.42
C ASN A 130 -3.37 7.76 15.48
N GLY A 131 -3.47 7.58 14.15
CA GLY A 131 -3.01 8.51 13.12
C GLY A 131 -1.55 8.36 12.70
N SER A 132 -0.79 7.41 13.26
CA SER A 132 0.54 7.07 12.75
C SER A 132 0.45 6.40 11.38
N LEU A 133 1.44 6.64 10.53
CA LEU A 133 1.54 6.04 9.20
C LEU A 133 2.57 4.91 9.23
N ILE A 134 2.21 3.75 8.70
CA ILE A 134 3.18 2.74 8.29
C ILE A 134 3.40 2.94 6.80
N VAL A 135 4.65 3.07 6.36
CA VAL A 135 4.98 3.26 4.95
C VAL A 135 6.11 2.32 4.53
N SER A 136 6.14 1.96 3.25
CA SER A 136 7.36 1.47 2.59
C SER A 136 7.90 2.53 1.65
N THR A 137 9.05 2.27 1.04
CA THR A 137 9.59 3.08 -0.04
C THR A 137 10.19 2.21 -1.13
N SER A 138 10.12 2.64 -2.39
CA SER A 138 10.58 1.87 -3.58
C SER A 138 12.09 1.58 -3.66
N GLY A 139 12.84 1.99 -2.65
CA GLY A 139 14.24 1.71 -2.50
C GLY A 139 14.73 1.88 -1.06
N SER A 140 16.04 2.10 -0.91
CA SER A 140 16.62 2.31 0.41
C SER A 140 16.34 3.72 0.94
N PHE A 141 15.80 3.80 2.15
CA PHE A 141 15.57 5.06 2.87
C PHE A 141 16.59 5.32 3.97
N SER A 142 16.84 6.60 4.27
CA SER A 142 17.70 7.03 5.38
C SER A 142 17.23 8.35 5.99
N VAL A 143 16.23 8.25 6.85
CA VAL A 143 15.62 9.38 7.56
C VAL A 143 16.21 9.56 8.96
N SER A 144 15.91 10.69 9.63
CA SER A 144 16.30 10.86 11.02
C SER A 144 15.62 9.83 11.94
N GLY A 145 16.41 8.90 12.49
CA GLY A 145 15.96 7.91 13.47
C GLY A 145 15.77 6.49 12.92
N ALA A 146 15.76 6.30 11.60
CA ALA A 146 15.59 5.00 10.95
C ALA A 146 16.25 4.94 9.58
N SER A 147 16.66 3.75 9.16
CA SER A 147 17.19 3.46 7.82
C SER A 147 16.86 2.01 7.49
N GLY A 148 16.67 1.71 6.21
CA GLY A 148 16.25 0.39 5.75
C GLY A 148 16.33 0.27 4.23
N ARG A 149 15.67 -0.75 3.70
CA ARG A 149 15.58 -1.12 2.30
C ARG A 149 14.12 -1.13 1.83
N ASP A 150 13.97 -1.43 0.56
CA ASP A 150 12.72 -1.64 -0.16
C ASP A 150 11.80 -2.66 0.55
N GLU A 151 12.35 -3.70 1.16
CA GLU A 151 11.52 -4.72 1.83
C GLU A 151 11.09 -4.35 3.27
N ASP A 152 11.45 -3.16 3.75
CA ASP A 152 11.22 -2.71 5.13
C ASP A 152 9.99 -1.79 5.25
N LEU A 153 9.45 -1.68 6.46
CA LEU A 153 8.40 -0.70 6.78
C LEU A 153 8.87 0.30 7.83
N LEU A 154 8.58 1.57 7.58
CA LEU A 154 8.76 2.70 8.50
C LEU A 154 7.46 2.99 9.25
N LEU A 155 7.57 3.40 10.51
CA LEU A 155 6.49 4.01 11.28
C LEU A 155 6.76 5.52 11.42
N PHE A 156 5.90 6.33 10.82
CA PHE A 156 5.84 7.76 11.06
C PHE A 156 4.88 8.06 12.21
N THR A 157 5.37 8.77 13.23
CA THR A 157 4.51 9.35 14.27
C THR A 157 4.40 10.85 14.06
N PRO A 158 3.26 11.34 13.50
CA PRO A 158 3.10 12.75 13.19
C PRO A 158 2.96 13.60 14.45
N THR A 159 3.63 14.75 14.46
CA THR A 159 3.30 15.91 15.30
C THR A 159 2.57 17.01 14.53
N GLY A 160 2.62 16.96 13.19
CA GLY A 160 1.88 17.79 12.25
C GLY A 160 1.85 17.15 10.87
N LEU A 161 0.73 17.31 10.16
CA LEU A 161 0.49 16.79 8.81
C LEU A 161 0.13 17.95 7.87
N GLY A 162 0.13 17.68 6.57
CA GLY A 162 -0.08 18.63 5.47
C GLY A 162 1.23 19.15 4.90
N ALA A 163 1.18 20.27 4.19
CA ALA A 163 2.37 20.86 3.52
C ALA A 163 3.44 21.45 4.46
N ASN A 164 3.37 21.18 5.76
CA ASN A 164 4.41 21.47 6.75
C ASN A 164 4.46 20.27 7.70
N THR A 165 4.84 19.12 7.16
CA THR A 165 4.80 17.85 7.90
C THR A 165 5.89 17.84 8.96
N SER A 166 5.59 17.26 10.11
CA SER A 166 6.57 17.10 11.20
C SER A 166 6.24 15.86 12.01
N GLY A 167 7.27 15.17 12.49
CA GLY A 167 7.11 13.97 13.28
C GLY A 167 8.43 13.27 13.52
N THR A 168 8.34 11.99 13.86
CA THR A 168 9.52 11.13 14.05
C THR A 168 9.33 9.80 13.37
N TRP A 169 10.43 9.28 12.83
CA TRP A 169 10.49 7.95 12.24
C TRP A 169 11.04 6.91 13.22
N SER A 170 10.59 5.68 13.03
CA SER A 170 11.21 4.47 13.58
C SER A 170 11.01 3.31 12.61
N LEU A 171 11.95 2.37 12.55
CA LEU A 171 11.74 1.13 11.80
C LEU A 171 10.60 0.32 12.45
N TYR A 172 9.61 -0.07 11.66
CA TYR A 172 8.44 -0.85 12.08
C TYR A 172 8.63 -2.34 11.80
N PHE A 173 9.16 -2.68 10.64
CA PHE A 173 9.33 -4.04 10.16
C PHE A 173 10.62 -4.11 9.33
N ASP A 174 11.43 -5.14 9.60
CA ASP A 174 12.64 -5.46 8.83
C ASP A 174 12.34 -6.69 7.98
N GLY A 175 12.19 -6.51 6.67
CA GLY A 175 11.80 -7.57 5.74
C GLY A 175 12.90 -8.61 5.58
N SER A 176 14.15 -8.17 5.66
CA SER A 176 15.32 -9.02 5.51
C SER A 176 15.46 -10.03 6.66
N ASP A 177 15.06 -9.65 7.88
CA ASP A 177 15.01 -10.55 9.05
C ASP A 177 14.02 -11.70 8.89
N VAL A 178 13.02 -11.55 8.00
CA VAL A 178 11.95 -12.54 7.79
C VAL A 178 12.01 -13.20 6.41
N GLY A 179 13.05 -12.92 5.65
CA GLY A 179 13.42 -13.64 4.43
C GLY A 179 13.02 -12.97 3.13
N LEU A 180 12.53 -11.73 3.15
CA LEU A 180 12.39 -10.89 1.95
C LEU A 180 13.78 -10.36 1.60
N THR A 181 14.41 -10.96 0.59
CA THR A 181 15.83 -10.73 0.26
C THR A 181 16.13 -10.71 -1.25
N ASP A 182 15.14 -10.99 -2.09
CA ASP A 182 15.23 -10.85 -3.54
C ASP A 182 14.75 -9.47 -4.00
N SER A 183 15.27 -9.00 -5.13
CA SER A 183 14.89 -7.75 -5.78
C SER A 183 13.41 -7.63 -6.18
N SER A 184 12.66 -8.74 -6.18
CA SER A 184 11.20 -8.71 -6.41
C SER A 184 10.38 -8.77 -5.13
N GLU A 185 11.03 -8.74 -3.96
CA GLU A 185 10.40 -8.86 -2.64
C GLU A 185 10.28 -7.51 -1.91
N ASP A 186 10.50 -6.40 -2.64
CA ASP A 186 10.11 -5.04 -2.27
C ASP A 186 8.64 -4.98 -1.86
N VAL A 187 8.31 -4.28 -0.77
CA VAL A 187 6.97 -4.29 -0.17
C VAL A 187 6.10 -3.20 -0.79
N TYR A 188 5.29 -3.64 -1.75
CA TYR A 188 4.34 -2.82 -2.50
C TYR A 188 2.99 -2.62 -1.82
N GLY A 189 2.70 -3.33 -0.74
CA GLY A 189 1.38 -3.23 -0.13
C GLY A 189 1.39 -3.68 1.29
N VAL A 190 0.76 -2.89 2.16
CA VAL A 190 0.68 -3.18 3.59
C VAL A 190 -0.72 -2.94 4.11
N TRP A 191 -1.25 -3.92 4.84
CA TRP A 191 -2.44 -3.74 5.66
C TRP A 191 -2.27 -4.45 7.00
N VAL A 192 -2.62 -3.77 8.10
CA VAL A 192 -2.47 -4.33 9.45
C VAL A 192 -3.83 -4.59 10.06
N ASP A 193 -4.08 -5.85 10.44
CA ASP A 193 -5.31 -6.24 11.14
C ASP A 193 -5.30 -5.75 12.59
N ALA A 194 -6.47 -5.65 13.20
CA ALA A 194 -6.63 -5.30 14.61
C ALA A 194 -5.93 -6.27 15.58
N ASN A 195 -5.63 -7.50 15.14
CA ASN A 195 -4.85 -8.48 15.91
C ASN A 195 -3.33 -8.27 15.79
N GLY A 196 -2.87 -7.37 14.91
CA GLY A 196 -1.46 -7.07 14.64
C GLY A 196 -0.82 -7.86 13.50
N ASP A 197 -1.54 -8.77 12.85
CA ASP A 197 -1.07 -9.48 11.65
C ASP A 197 -0.87 -8.47 10.51
N ILE A 198 0.23 -8.61 9.78
CA ILE A 198 0.64 -7.75 8.69
C ILE A 198 0.42 -8.51 7.38
N TYR A 199 -0.44 -7.97 6.53
CA TYR A 199 -0.74 -8.45 5.21
C TYR A 199 0.15 -7.70 4.25
N LEU A 200 0.81 -8.43 3.36
CA LEU A 200 1.83 -7.91 2.47
C LEU A 200 1.56 -8.33 1.03
N THR A 201 1.89 -7.45 0.09
CA THR A 201 2.17 -7.76 -1.31
C THR A 201 3.62 -7.37 -1.62
N THR A 202 4.14 -7.83 -2.75
CA THR A 202 5.51 -7.50 -3.18
C THR A 202 5.57 -7.11 -4.65
N ALA A 203 6.63 -6.40 -5.05
CA ALA A 203 6.87 -5.99 -6.44
C ALA A 203 6.84 -7.13 -7.47
N GLY A 204 7.01 -8.37 -7.03
CA GLY A 204 6.82 -9.54 -7.86
C GLY A 204 6.81 -10.83 -7.06
N ALA A 205 7.55 -11.82 -7.55
CA ALA A 205 7.65 -13.12 -6.90
C ALA A 205 8.28 -13.02 -5.52
N PHE A 206 7.70 -13.73 -4.55
CA PHE A 206 8.25 -13.84 -3.20
C PHE A 206 8.28 -15.28 -2.72
N ALA A 207 9.22 -15.59 -1.82
CA ALA A 207 9.37 -16.89 -1.21
C ALA A 207 9.99 -16.79 0.19
N VAL A 208 9.13 -16.67 1.19
CA VAL A 208 9.52 -16.77 2.61
C VAL A 208 9.31 -18.19 3.14
N THR A 209 9.70 -18.45 4.39
CA THR A 209 9.54 -19.78 4.98
C THR A 209 8.06 -20.15 5.12
N GLY A 210 7.57 -21.06 4.27
CA GLY A 210 6.24 -21.67 4.37
C GLY A 210 5.20 -21.15 3.36
N VAL A 211 5.49 -20.06 2.66
CA VAL A 211 4.62 -19.48 1.64
C VAL A 211 5.45 -18.81 0.53
N SER A 212 4.97 -18.93 -0.69
CA SER A 212 5.52 -18.27 -1.87
C SER A 212 4.38 -17.91 -2.80
N GLY A 213 4.53 -16.84 -3.57
CA GLY A 213 3.53 -16.34 -4.51
C GLY A 213 4.17 -15.40 -5.53
N ASP A 214 3.32 -14.66 -6.24
CA ASP A 214 3.69 -13.56 -7.12
C ASP A 214 3.09 -12.21 -6.69
N GLY A 215 3.34 -11.16 -7.47
CA GLY A 215 2.91 -9.81 -7.13
C GLY A 215 1.39 -9.63 -7.13
N ALA A 216 0.61 -10.61 -7.62
CA ALA A 216 -0.85 -10.61 -7.51
C ALA A 216 -1.36 -11.24 -6.20
N ASP A 217 -0.47 -11.70 -5.32
CA ASP A 217 -0.84 -12.48 -4.14
C ASP A 217 -0.64 -11.69 -2.84
N ILE A 218 -1.52 -11.96 -1.86
CA ILE A 218 -1.43 -11.42 -0.51
C ILE A 218 -1.01 -12.53 0.45
N PHE A 219 0.06 -12.29 1.21
CA PHE A 219 0.52 -13.19 2.27
C PHE A 219 0.54 -12.49 3.63
N VAL A 220 0.67 -13.26 4.70
CA VAL A 220 0.49 -12.75 6.08
C VAL A 220 1.69 -13.08 6.94
N CYS A 221 2.34 -12.04 7.47
CA CYS A 221 3.20 -12.13 8.62
C CYS A 221 2.36 -12.04 9.90
N ALA A 222 2.38 -13.09 10.73
CA ALA A 222 1.97 -12.98 12.13
C ALA A 222 3.20 -12.62 12.99
N PRO A 223 3.37 -11.36 13.43
CA PRO A 223 4.62 -10.92 14.03
C PRO A 223 4.83 -11.50 15.44
N GLY A 224 6.04 -12.02 15.69
CA GLY A 224 6.56 -12.33 17.03
C GLY A 224 7.32 -11.15 17.65
N SER A 225 7.98 -10.35 16.81
CA SER A 225 8.65 -9.10 17.15
C SER A 225 8.69 -8.17 15.93
N LEU A 226 8.76 -6.87 16.18
CA LEU A 226 8.80 -5.79 15.19
C LEU A 226 10.01 -4.88 15.44
N GLY A 227 10.33 -4.03 14.47
CA GLY A 227 11.50 -3.14 14.45
C GLY A 227 12.74 -3.83 13.88
N SER A 228 13.93 -3.42 14.31
CA SER A 228 15.21 -3.91 13.76
C SER A 228 15.59 -5.35 14.08
N ASN A 229 14.70 -6.09 14.75
CA ASN A 229 14.84 -7.52 14.99
C ASN A 229 13.45 -8.12 14.78
N THR A 230 13.01 -8.10 13.52
CA THR A 230 11.66 -8.55 13.17
C THR A 230 11.63 -10.08 13.17
N SER A 231 10.51 -10.64 13.61
CA SER A 231 10.26 -12.07 13.44
C SER A 231 8.81 -12.29 13.08
N CYS A 232 8.58 -13.16 12.11
CA CYS A 232 7.24 -13.52 11.63
C CYS A 232 7.04 -15.03 11.69
N VAL A 233 5.80 -15.41 11.98
CA VAL A 233 5.30 -16.75 11.68
C VAL A 233 4.44 -16.64 10.42
N PHE A 234 4.95 -17.14 9.31
CA PHE A 234 4.14 -17.31 8.10
C PHE A 234 3.35 -18.61 8.19
N GLY A 235 2.05 -18.53 7.93
CA GLY A 235 1.20 -19.71 7.80
C GLY A 235 1.40 -20.42 6.46
N PRO A 236 1.00 -21.69 6.32
CA PRO A 236 0.95 -22.33 5.02
C PRO A 236 -0.08 -21.64 4.12
N GLY A 237 0.37 -21.22 2.93
CA GLY A 237 -0.47 -20.66 1.88
C GLY A 237 -0.68 -19.14 1.98
N LEU A 238 -1.21 -18.60 0.90
CA LEU A 238 -1.57 -17.20 0.72
C LEU A 238 -2.84 -16.87 1.51
N TYR A 239 -3.01 -15.61 1.92
CA TYR A 239 -4.33 -15.10 2.29
C TYR A 239 -5.20 -15.04 1.04
N TRP A 240 -4.69 -14.43 -0.03
CA TRP A 240 -5.44 -14.31 -1.28
C TRP A 240 -4.51 -14.52 -2.47
N ASP A 241 -4.99 -15.29 -3.45
CA ASP A 241 -4.32 -15.56 -4.72
C ASP A 241 -5.02 -14.75 -5.80
N GLY A 242 -4.51 -13.56 -6.13
CA GLY A 242 -5.18 -12.64 -7.06
C GLY A 242 -5.24 -13.21 -8.48
N SER A 243 -4.19 -13.94 -8.88
CA SER A 243 -4.14 -14.64 -10.15
C SER A 243 -5.31 -15.63 -10.32
N ALA A 244 -5.66 -16.38 -9.28
CA ALA A 244 -6.80 -17.29 -9.26
C ALA A 244 -8.16 -16.57 -9.21
N ASN A 245 -8.18 -15.29 -8.83
CA ASN A 245 -9.39 -14.47 -8.66
C ASN A 245 -9.56 -13.40 -9.75
N GLY A 246 -8.86 -13.54 -10.87
CA GLY A 246 -9.06 -12.70 -12.05
C GLY A 246 -8.15 -11.47 -12.13
N TYR A 247 -7.08 -11.42 -11.32
CA TYR A 247 -6.02 -10.41 -11.32
C TYR A 247 -4.70 -10.95 -11.91
N SER A 248 -4.78 -11.94 -12.79
CA SER A 248 -3.59 -12.63 -13.32
C SER A 248 -2.82 -11.75 -14.30
N GLY A 249 -1.52 -11.60 -14.05
CA GLY A 249 -0.62 -10.78 -14.87
C GLY A 249 -0.46 -9.34 -14.40
N GLU A 250 -1.16 -8.97 -13.33
CA GLU A 250 -1.07 -7.68 -12.64
C GLU A 250 -0.20 -7.81 -11.38
N ILE A 251 0.28 -6.69 -10.85
CA ILE A 251 1.01 -6.61 -9.57
C ILE A 251 0.25 -5.64 -8.67
N ILE A 252 -0.06 -6.06 -7.45
CA ILE A 252 -0.75 -5.25 -6.45
C ILE A 252 0.28 -4.34 -5.78
N ASP A 253 0.23 -3.06 -6.13
CA ASP A 253 1.04 -1.95 -5.61
C ASP A 253 0.36 -1.14 -4.50
N ALA A 254 -0.86 -1.49 -4.11
CA ALA A 254 -1.41 -1.09 -2.83
C ALA A 254 -2.63 -1.93 -2.50
N MET A 255 -2.96 -2.01 -1.21
CA MET A 255 -4.18 -2.70 -0.79
C MET A 255 -4.81 -2.17 0.49
N THR A 256 -6.10 -2.48 0.64
CA THR A 256 -6.81 -2.39 1.92
C THR A 256 -7.81 -3.52 2.03
N ILE A 257 -7.96 -4.12 3.21
CA ILE A 257 -8.95 -5.17 3.48
C ILE A 257 -10.01 -4.64 4.45
N ARG A 258 -11.30 -4.90 4.20
CA ARG A 258 -12.44 -4.45 5.03
C ARG A 258 -13.54 -5.48 5.20
#